data_AF-A0A832YHP4-F1
#
_entry.id   AF-A0A832YHP4-F1
#
_cell.length_a   1.000
_cell.length_b   1.000
_cell.length_c   1.000
_cell.angle_alpha   90.00
_cell.angle_beta   90.00
_cell.angle_gamma   90.00
#
_symmetry.space_group_name_H-M   'P 1'
#
loop_
_entity.id
_entity.type
_entity.pdbx_description
1 polymer ?
#
loop_
_entity_poly.entity_id
_entity_poly.type
_entity_poly.pdbx_seq_one_letter_code
_entity_poly.pdbx_strand_id
1 'polypeptide(L)'
;SIYKTQLRELAKTIGVPNNIITKKSSPNLWKGHDAEEEIGISYEEIDSALYCLIDKKLSVDETIQKTEILRKSVEKIYQMYHNTKHKRILPERV
;
A
#
# COMPACT_ATOMS: atom_id res chain seq x y z
N SER A 1 3.05 -11.55 -5.13
CA SER A 1 1.98 -10.80 -4.45
C SER A 1 1.36 -9.82 -5.42
N ILE A 2 0.09 -9.44 -5.25
CA ILE A 2 -0.60 -8.47 -6.12
C ILE A 2 -0.84 -7.20 -5.29
N TYR A 3 -0.45 -6.05 -5.83
CA TYR A 3 -0.66 -4.74 -5.22
C TYR A 3 -2.06 -4.19 -5.47
N LYS A 4 -2.50 -3.16 -4.74
CA LYS A 4 -3.89 -2.68 -4.78
C LYS A 4 -4.28 -2.14 -6.16
N THR A 5 -3.39 -1.37 -6.78
CA THR A 5 -3.53 -0.82 -8.15
C THR A 5 -3.60 -1.94 -9.19
N GLN A 6 -2.74 -2.95 -9.08
CA GLN A 6 -2.75 -4.14 -9.94
C GLN A 6 -4.04 -4.95 -9.78
N LEU A 7 -4.54 -5.09 -8.54
CA LEU A 7 -5.80 -5.77 -8.25
C LEU A 7 -6.99 -5.02 -8.87
N ARG A 8 -7.00 -3.68 -8.81
CA ARG A 8 -8.04 -2.86 -9.47
C ARG A 8 -8.04 -3.11 -10.98
N GLU A 9 -6.88 -3.20 -11.60
CA GLU A 9 -6.79 -3.46 -13.04
C GLU A 9 -7.23 -4.88 -13.39
N LEU A 10 -6.81 -5.88 -12.61
CA LEU A 10 -7.29 -7.25 -12.77
C LEU A 10 -8.82 -7.35 -12.64
N ALA A 11 -9.40 -6.63 -11.68
CA ALA A 11 -10.84 -6.60 -11.46
C ALA A 11 -11.61 -6.08 -12.68
N LYS A 12 -11.07 -5.07 -13.39
CA LYS A 12 -11.66 -4.59 -14.65
C LYS A 12 -11.65 -5.68 -15.71
N THR A 13 -10.52 -6.36 -15.88
CA THR A 13 -10.33 -7.39 -16.91
C THR A 13 -11.29 -8.58 -16.74
N ILE A 14 -11.61 -8.96 -15.50
CA ILE A 14 -12.53 -10.08 -15.21
C ILE A 14 -14.00 -9.65 -15.13
N GLY A 15 -14.33 -8.39 -15.39
CA GLY A 15 -15.70 -7.90 -15.45
C GLY A 15 -16.34 -7.57 -14.10
N VAL A 16 -15.55 -7.21 -13.07
CA VAL A 16 -16.11 -6.71 -11.80
C VAL A 16 -16.87 -5.40 -12.06
N PRO A 17 -18.08 -5.22 -11.50
CA PRO A 17 -18.83 -3.97 -11.64
C PRO A 17 -18.03 -2.72 -11.26
N ASN A 18 -18.10 -1.69 -12.10
CA ASN A 18 -17.30 -0.48 -11.94
C ASN A 18 -17.54 0.22 -10.58
N ASN A 19 -18.77 0.18 -10.07
CA ASN A 19 -19.12 0.72 -8.75
C ASN A 19 -18.41 0.02 -7.59
N ILE A 20 -17.90 -1.20 -7.77
CA ILE A 20 -17.07 -1.90 -6.77
C ILE A 20 -15.60 -1.49 -6.93
N ILE A 21 -15.11 -1.39 -8.17
CA ILE A 21 -13.71 -1.05 -8.48
C ILE A 21 -13.37 0.38 -8.06
N THR A 22 -14.24 1.34 -8.37
CA THR A 22 -14.02 2.78 -8.11
C THR A 22 -14.44 3.20 -6.70
N LYS A 23 -15.06 2.30 -5.93
CA LYS A 23 -15.41 2.58 -4.54
C LYS A 23 -14.14 2.89 -3.76
N LYS A 24 -14.15 4.02 -3.03
CA LYS A 24 -13.09 4.36 -2.08
C LYS A 24 -12.87 3.20 -1.11
N SER A 25 -11.61 2.84 -0.90
CA SER A 25 -11.29 1.70 -0.05
C SER A 25 -11.46 2.09 1.40
N SER A 26 -12.13 1.23 2.18
CA SER A 26 -12.46 1.49 3.56
C SER A 26 -12.48 0.17 4.34
N PRO A 27 -11.86 0.12 5.53
CA PRO A 27 -12.01 -1.00 6.47
C PRO A 27 -13.42 -1.09 7.08
N ASN A 28 -14.23 -0.03 6.99
CA ASN A 28 -15.57 0.08 7.56
C ASN A 28 -15.66 -0.24 9.07
N LEU A 29 -14.64 0.13 9.85
CA LEU A 29 -14.65 -0.07 11.31
C LEU A 29 -15.55 0.97 12.02
N TRP A 30 -15.76 2.13 11.41
CA TRP A 30 -16.73 3.16 11.83
C TRP A 30 -17.33 3.88 10.62
N LYS A 31 -18.39 4.67 10.86
CA LYS A 31 -19.09 5.41 9.79
C LYS A 31 -18.16 6.44 9.16
N GLY A 32 -18.03 6.38 7.83
CA GLY A 32 -17.20 7.33 7.07
C GLY A 32 -15.70 7.04 7.11
N HIS A 33 -15.29 5.86 7.60
CA HIS A 33 -13.89 5.46 7.59
C HIS A 33 -13.36 5.38 6.15
N ASP A 34 -12.25 6.04 5.85
CA ASP A 34 -11.55 5.97 4.57
C ASP A 34 -10.09 5.55 4.79
N ALA A 35 -9.60 4.58 4.03
CA ALA A 35 -8.28 4.00 4.23
C ALA A 35 -7.15 4.96 3.81
N GLU A 36 -7.32 5.66 2.70
CA GLU A 36 -6.29 6.58 2.19
C GLU A 36 -6.24 7.84 3.05
N GLU A 37 -7.37 8.28 3.60
CA GLU A 37 -7.43 9.37 4.57
C GLU A 37 -6.77 8.98 5.90
N GLU A 38 -7.05 7.78 6.44
CA GLU A 38 -6.39 7.28 7.65
C GLU A 38 -4.88 7.18 7.48
N ILE A 39 -4.42 6.64 6.34
CA ILE A 39 -3.00 6.47 6.06
C ILE A 39 -2.37 7.79 5.62
N GLY A 40 -3.14 8.72 5.06
CA GLY A 40 -2.69 9.99 4.51
C GLY A 40 -1.79 9.85 3.26
N ILE A 41 -1.87 8.71 2.55
CA ILE A 41 -1.09 8.41 1.35
C ILE A 41 -1.99 7.59 0.41
N SER A 42 -1.94 7.90 -0.89
CA SER A 42 -2.68 7.17 -1.92
C SER A 42 -2.17 5.74 -2.15
N TYR A 43 -3.02 4.84 -2.62
CA TYR A 43 -2.58 3.49 -2.99
C TYR A 43 -1.56 3.49 -4.13
N GLU A 44 -1.64 4.46 -5.03
CA GLU A 44 -0.71 4.63 -6.14
C GLU A 44 0.71 4.89 -5.62
N GLU A 45 0.86 5.77 -4.63
CA GLU A 45 2.14 6.03 -3.97
C GLU A 45 2.60 4.86 -3.10
N ILE A 46 1.68 4.27 -2.32
CA ILE A 46 1.99 3.14 -1.43
C ILE A 46 2.51 1.95 -2.24
N ASP A 47 1.80 1.56 -3.29
CA ASP A 47 2.17 0.41 -4.12
C ASP A 47 3.49 0.65 -4.84
N SER A 48 3.70 1.85 -5.38
CA SER A 48 4.96 2.21 -6.06
C SER A 48 6.15 2.16 -5.10
N ALA A 49 6.01 2.75 -3.92
CA ALA A 49 7.07 2.73 -2.90
C ALA A 49 7.34 1.31 -2.38
N LEU A 50 6.30 0.52 -2.09
CA LEU A 50 6.46 -0.87 -1.63
C LEU A 50 7.11 -1.75 -2.69
N TYR A 51 6.77 -1.58 -3.96
CA TYR A 51 7.40 -2.30 -5.06
C TYR A 51 8.91 -1.99 -5.16
N CYS A 52 9.28 -0.72 -5.03
CA CYS A 52 10.69 -0.32 -5.01
C CYS A 52 11.45 -0.84 -3.77
N LEU A 53 10.88 -0.67 -2.58
CA LEU A 53 11.54 -1.03 -1.32
C LEU A 53 11.64 -2.55 -1.12
N ILE A 54 10.59 -3.30 -1.46
CA ILE A 54 10.48 -4.72 -1.11
C ILE A 54 10.86 -5.62 -2.29
N ASP A 55 10.24 -5.42 -3.45
CA ASP A 55 10.46 -6.30 -4.61
C ASP A 55 11.77 -5.98 -5.34
N LYS A 56 12.10 -4.70 -5.46
CA LYS A 56 13.38 -4.25 -6.04
C LYS A 56 14.50 -4.08 -5.01
N LYS A 57 14.20 -4.17 -3.72
CA LYS A 57 15.17 -4.03 -2.61
C LYS A 57 15.99 -2.74 -2.67
N LEU A 58 15.38 -1.67 -3.16
CA LEU A 58 16.02 -0.36 -3.23
C LEU A 58 16.05 0.28 -1.85
N SER A 59 17.03 1.15 -1.64
CA SER A 59 17.06 2.03 -0.47
C SER A 59 15.93 3.06 -0.52
N VAL A 60 15.68 3.72 0.63
CA VAL A 60 14.70 4.82 0.71
C VAL A 60 15.07 5.95 -0.24
N ASP A 61 16.35 6.34 -0.31
CA ASP A 61 16.82 7.41 -1.18
C ASP A 61 16.67 7.07 -2.67
N GLU A 62 17.00 5.84 -3.09
CA GLU A 62 16.78 5.39 -4.46
C GLU A 62 15.30 5.30 -4.83
N THR A 63 14.45 4.91 -3.88
CA THR A 63 12.99 4.85 -4.07
C THR A 63 12.43 6.25 -4.31
N ILE A 64 12.88 7.24 -3.53
CA ILE A 64 12.50 8.65 -3.73
C ILE A 64 12.90 9.13 -5.12
N GLN A 65 14.14 8.83 -5.55
CA GLN A 65 14.62 9.24 -6.87
C GLN A 65 13.83 8.61 -8.02
N LYS A 66 13.40 7.35 -7.88
CA LYS A 66 12.66 6.65 -8.95
C LYS A 66 11.18 6.99 -9.01
N THR A 67 10.56 7.22 -7.86
CA THR A 67 9.11 7.39 -7.77
C THR A 67 8.69 8.86 -7.73
N GLU A 68 9.64 9.77 -7.49
CA GLU A 68 9.39 11.21 -7.28
C GLU A 68 8.41 11.51 -6.12
N ILE A 69 8.17 10.51 -5.25
CA ILE A 69 7.31 10.63 -4.08
C ILE A 69 8.03 11.42 -2.99
N LEU A 70 7.26 12.20 -2.23
CA LEU A 70 7.78 12.97 -1.10
C LEU A 70 8.52 12.06 -0.10
N ARG A 71 9.73 12.46 0.32
CA ARG A 71 10.56 11.73 1.30
C ARG A 71 9.76 11.29 2.54
N LYS A 72 8.97 12.19 3.11
CA LYS A 72 8.14 11.93 4.30
C LYS A 72 7.16 10.77 4.07
N SER A 73 6.59 10.65 2.88
CA SER A 73 5.65 9.58 2.53
C SER A 73 6.38 8.24 2.41
N VAL A 74 7.51 8.20 1.70
CA VAL A 74 8.33 6.97 1.54
C VAL A 74 8.85 6.48 2.90
N GLU A 75 9.36 7.39 3.73
CA GLU A 75 9.80 7.07 5.09
C GLU A 75 8.65 6.56 5.95
N LYS A 76 7.47 7.19 5.89
CA LYS A 76 6.27 6.73 6.60
C LYS A 76 5.87 5.31 6.17
N ILE A 77 5.86 5.03 4.87
CA ILE A 77 5.54 3.69 4.33
C ILE A 77 6.56 2.67 4.83
N TYR A 78 7.86 3.00 4.77
CA TYR A 78 8.92 2.12 5.24
C TYR A 78 8.79 1.82 6.74
N GLN A 79 8.50 2.83 7.56
CA GLN A 79 8.27 2.68 8.99
C GLN A 79 7.02 1.83 9.29
N MET A 80 5.91 2.08 8.59
CA MET A 80 4.69 1.26 8.72
C MET A 80 4.95 -0.20 8.37
N TYR A 81 5.71 -0.46 7.30
CA TYR A 81 6.14 -1.80 6.93
C TYR A 81 6.98 -2.41 8.06
N HIS A 82 8.01 -1.74 8.54
CA HIS A 82 8.88 -2.28 9.59
C HIS A 82 8.14 -2.56 10.90
N ASN A 83 7.32 -1.62 11.38
CA ASN A 83 6.60 -1.72 12.65
C ASN A 83 5.54 -2.83 12.65
N THR A 84 5.00 -3.16 11.47
CA THR A 84 4.02 -4.25 11.30
C THR A 84 4.66 -5.59 10.96
N LYS A 85 5.99 -5.72 11.00
CA LYS A 85 6.71 -6.97 10.71
C LYS A 85 6.19 -8.15 11.54
N HIS A 86 5.85 -7.92 12.81
CA HIS A 86 5.27 -8.93 13.71
C HIS A 86 3.95 -9.55 13.17
N LYS A 87 3.18 -8.82 12.35
CA LYS A 87 1.93 -9.34 11.75
C LYS A 87 2.17 -10.30 10.59
N ARG A 88 3.42 -10.40 10.11
CA ARG A 88 3.83 -11.23 8.96
C ARG A 88 4.71 -12.41 9.36
N ILE A 89 5.03 -12.55 10.65
CA ILE A 89 5.77 -13.68 11.21
C ILE A 89 4.88 -14.40 12.22
N LEU A 90 5.08 -15.70 12.39
CA LEU A 90 4.41 -16.45 13.45
C LEU A 90 4.96 -15.99 14.81
N PRO A 91 4.14 -16.04 15.88
CA PRO A 91 4.63 -15.79 17.22
C PRO A 91 5.71 -16.81 17.56
N GLU A 92 6.70 -16.37 18.34
CA GLU A 92 7.74 -17.25 18.86
C GLU A 92 7.07 -18.31 19.74
N ARG A 93 7.30 -19.58 19.42
CA ARG A 93 6.83 -20.68 20.25
C ARG A 93 7.81 -20.82 21.40
N VAL A 94 7.38 -20.39 22.59
CA VAL A 94 8.07 -20.65 23.85
C VAL A 94 7.83 -22.10 24.28
#